data_AF-A0A497KM03-F1
#
_entry.id   AF-A0A497KM03-F1
#
_cell.length_a   1.000
_cell.length_b   1.000
_cell.length_c   1.000
_cell.angle_alpha   90.00
_cell.angle_beta   90.00
_cell.angle_gamma   90.00
#
_symmetry.space_group_name_H-M   'P 1'
#
loop_
_entity.id
_entity.type
_entity.pdbx_description
1 polymer ?
#
loop_
_entity_poly.entity_id
_entity_poly.type
_entity_poly.pdbx_seq_one_letter_code
_entity_poly.pdbx_strand_id
1 'polypeptide(L)'
;MVEIKMQEITLENVQDLILETQQDKGLKEMYIHKSPCSENGVGAVFFALGGNPPRGYAMYLPDESGKKGALHVFDNLGLKRKIIHCVIMDLGRYEANDVWHPHEVVPQAHTSNQYPSIREK
;
A
#
# COMPACT_ATOMS: atom_id res chain seq x y z
N MET A 1 16.09 13.32 22.46
CA MET A 1 15.77 12.03 21.81
C MET A 1 14.45 12.23 21.09
N VAL A 2 14.43 12.14 19.75
CA VAL A 2 13.19 12.21 18.98
C VAL A 2 12.59 10.82 19.00
N GLU A 3 11.44 10.66 19.64
CA GLU A 3 10.68 9.42 19.62
C GLU A 3 10.13 9.22 18.21
N ILE A 4 10.72 8.29 17.46
CA ILE A 4 10.20 7.91 16.14
C ILE A 4 8.91 7.13 16.40
N LYS A 5 7.76 7.80 16.25
CA LYS A 5 6.46 7.14 16.35
C LYS A 5 6.35 6.07 15.27
N MET A 6 6.32 4.81 15.71
CA MET A 6 6.05 3.65 14.88
C MET A 6 4.61 3.74 14.35
N GLN A 7 4.43 3.58 13.04
CA GLN A 7 3.12 3.61 12.41
C GLN A 7 2.66 2.21 12.03
N GLU A 8 1.41 1.87 12.32
CA GLU A 8 0.76 0.68 11.77
C GLU A 8 0.09 1.08 10.45
N ILE A 9 0.42 0.39 9.36
CA ILE A 9 -0.10 0.66 8.02
C ILE A 9 -0.55 -0.63 7.34
N THR A 10 -1.39 -0.51 6.31
CA THR A 10 -1.80 -1.62 5.44
C THR A 10 -1.17 -1.50 4.05
N LEU A 11 -1.32 -2.52 3.19
CA LEU A 11 -0.90 -2.44 1.79
C LEU A 11 -1.67 -1.37 0.99
N GLU A 12 -2.90 -1.06 1.38
CA GLU A 12 -3.64 0.08 0.82
C GLU A 12 -2.89 1.39 1.09
N ASN A 13 -2.46 1.61 2.35
CA ASN A 13 -1.65 2.78 2.68
C ASN A 13 -0.30 2.76 1.95
N VAL A 14 0.33 1.60 1.76
CA VAL A 14 1.58 1.49 0.97
C VAL A 14 1.35 2.01 -0.47
N GLN A 15 0.26 1.60 -1.11
CA GLN A 15 -0.08 2.12 -2.44
C GLN A 15 -0.31 3.63 -2.41
N ASP A 16 -1.11 4.14 -1.47
CA ASP A 16 -1.37 5.59 -1.35
C ASP A 16 -0.08 6.39 -1.25
N LEU A 17 0.86 5.90 -0.43
CA LEU A 17 2.17 6.51 -0.25
C LEU A 17 3.02 6.49 -1.52
N ILE A 18 2.97 5.41 -2.31
CA ILE A 18 3.63 5.39 -3.62
C ILE A 18 2.96 6.40 -4.55
N LEU A 19 1.63 6.39 -4.62
CA LEU A 19 0.84 7.29 -5.47
C LEU A 19 1.05 8.76 -5.12
N GLU A 20 1.26 9.15 -3.85
CA GLU A 20 1.62 10.52 -3.43
C GLU A 20 2.80 11.08 -4.25
N THR A 21 3.74 10.23 -4.66
CA THR A 21 4.94 10.62 -5.43
C THR A 21 4.73 10.67 -6.94
N GLN A 22 3.58 10.21 -7.44
CA GLN A 22 3.27 10.07 -8.86
C GLN A 22 2.38 11.19 -9.39
N GLN A 23 2.43 11.49 -10.69
CA GLN A 23 1.45 12.40 -11.32
C GLN A 23 0.09 11.74 -11.48
N ASP A 24 0.08 10.48 -11.91
CA ASP A 24 -1.11 9.65 -12.01
C ASP A 24 -1.40 9.01 -10.65
N LYS A 25 -2.60 9.31 -10.11
CA LYS A 25 -3.08 8.84 -8.81
C LYS A 25 -4.07 7.67 -8.93
N GLY A 26 -4.22 7.10 -10.13
CA GLY A 26 -5.11 5.96 -10.35
C GLY A 26 -4.66 4.76 -9.52
N LEU A 27 -5.63 4.10 -8.87
CA LEU A 27 -5.41 2.84 -8.18
C LEU A 27 -5.00 1.77 -9.18
N LYS A 28 -4.02 0.96 -8.81
CA LYS A 28 -3.40 -0.05 -9.67
C LYS A 28 -3.15 -1.30 -8.86
N GLU A 29 -3.06 -2.42 -9.55
CA GLU A 29 -2.50 -3.64 -8.97
C GLU A 29 -1.08 -3.35 -8.46
N MET A 30 -0.71 -3.96 -7.35
CA MET A 30 0.61 -3.80 -6.75
C MET A 30 1.28 -5.17 -6.62
N TYR A 31 2.42 -5.32 -7.29
CA TYR A 31 3.24 -6.52 -7.20
C TYR A 31 4.06 -6.49 -5.92
N ILE A 32 4.06 -7.61 -5.19
CA ILE A 32 4.78 -7.81 -3.94
C ILE A 32 5.87 -8.86 -4.19
N HIS A 33 7.12 -8.49 -3.92
CA HIS A 33 8.25 -9.40 -3.97
C HIS A 33 9.00 -9.40 -2.64
N LYS A 34 9.00 -10.54 -1.93
CA LYS A 34 9.69 -10.73 -0.66
C LYS A 34 11.01 -11.46 -0.92
N SER A 35 12.11 -10.83 -0.52
CA SER A 35 13.42 -11.44 -0.57
C SER A 35 13.47 -12.64 0.40
N PRO A 36 14.09 -13.76 0.01
CA PRO A 36 14.32 -14.86 0.93
C PRO A 36 15.24 -14.41 2.06
N CYS A 37 14.91 -14.79 3.29
CA CYS A 37 15.74 -14.55 4.46
C CYS A 37 16.03 -15.89 5.15
N SER A 38 17.19 -15.99 5.80
CA SER A 38 17.47 -17.12 6.68
C SER A 38 16.46 -17.17 7.84
N GLU A 39 16.25 -18.35 8.42
CA GLU A 39 15.45 -18.52 9.65
C GLU A 39 13.95 -18.22 9.52
N ASN A 40 13.36 -18.37 8.32
CA ASN A 40 11.93 -18.11 8.05
C ASN A 40 11.47 -16.67 8.31
N GLY A 41 12.41 -15.72 8.39
CA GLY A 41 12.11 -14.30 8.53
C GLY A 41 11.62 -13.66 7.23
N VAL A 42 10.94 -12.52 7.34
CA VAL A 42 10.63 -11.68 6.17
C VAL A 42 11.89 -10.88 5.82
N GLY A 43 12.42 -11.08 4.62
CA GLY A 43 13.51 -10.27 4.07
C GLY A 43 13.00 -8.93 3.53
N ALA A 44 13.85 -8.20 2.80
CA ALA A 44 13.44 -6.98 2.12
C ALA A 44 12.22 -7.23 1.21
N VAL A 45 11.21 -6.38 1.28
CA VAL A 45 10.00 -6.48 0.46
C VAL A 45 9.95 -5.33 -0.53
N PHE A 46 9.78 -5.67 -1.80
CA PHE A 46 9.63 -4.73 -2.90
C PHE A 46 8.16 -4.65 -3.31
N PHE A 47 7.66 -3.43 -3.45
CA PHE A 47 6.31 -3.11 -3.89
C PHE A 47 6.40 -2.30 -5.19
N ALA A 48 5.72 -2.74 -6.25
CA ALA A 48 5.68 -2.00 -7.51
C ALA A 48 4.26 -1.87 -8.04
N LEU A 49 3.87 -0.65 -8.43
CA LEU A 49 2.59 -0.43 -9.09
C LEU A 49 2.63 -0.99 -10.51
N GLY A 50 1.59 -1.73 -10.87
CA GLY A 50 1.40 -2.27 -12.21
C GLY A 50 1.21 -1.20 -13.28
N GLY A 51 1.38 -1.61 -14.53
CA GLY A 51 1.36 -0.72 -15.70
C GLY A 51 2.65 -0.80 -16.52
N ASN A 52 2.64 -0.14 -17.67
CA ASN A 52 3.78 -0.13 -18.60
C ASN A 52 4.11 1.30 -19.06
N PRO A 53 5.25 1.89 -18.67
CA PRO A 53 6.25 1.34 -17.74
C PRO A 53 5.73 1.36 -16.29
N PRO A 54 6.29 0.53 -15.37
CA PRO A 54 5.99 0.61 -13.94
C PRO A 54 6.26 2.03 -13.42
N ARG A 55 5.29 2.63 -12.73
CA ARG A 55 5.41 4.01 -12.22
C ARG A 55 5.31 4.00 -10.70
N GLY A 56 6.46 4.16 -10.05
CA GLY A 56 6.55 4.24 -8.59
C GLY A 56 6.68 2.87 -7.93
N TYR A 57 7.51 2.83 -6.89
CA TYR A 57 7.76 1.64 -6.11
C TYR A 57 8.15 2.02 -4.68
N ALA A 58 8.03 1.05 -3.78
CA ALA A 58 8.53 1.16 -2.42
C ALA A 58 9.34 -0.08 -2.04
N MET A 59 10.25 0.10 -1.10
CA MET A 59 11.02 -0.99 -0.52
C MET A 59 10.88 -0.94 1.00
N TYR A 60 10.34 -2.01 1.57
CA TYR A 60 10.28 -2.21 3.01
C TYR A 60 11.48 -3.02 3.46
N LEU A 61 12.22 -2.48 4.42
CA LEU A 61 13.38 -3.10 5.05
C LEU A 61 13.01 -3.46 6.49
N PRO A 62 12.70 -4.74 6.77
CA PRO A 62 12.44 -5.20 8.13
C PRO A 62 13.67 -5.02 9.00
N ASP A 63 13.45 -4.80 10.29
CA ASP A 63 14.49 -4.85 11.31
C ASP A 63 14.83 -6.29 11.69
N GLU A 64 15.76 -6.46 12.63
CA GLU A 64 16.19 -7.78 13.11
C GLU A 64 15.03 -8.62 13.69
N SER A 65 13.95 -7.99 14.15
CA SER A 65 12.78 -8.70 14.68
C SER A 65 11.84 -9.20 13.57
N GLY A 66 11.97 -8.68 12.34
CA GLY A 66 11.07 -8.96 11.21
C GLY A 66 9.66 -8.38 11.36
N LYS A 67 9.33 -7.75 12.50
CA LYS A 67 7.98 -7.24 12.81
C LYS A 67 7.78 -5.79 12.42
N LYS A 68 8.85 -5.00 12.43
CA LYS A 68 8.85 -3.57 12.12
C LYS A 68 9.96 -3.28 11.11
N GLY A 69 9.92 -2.12 10.49
CA GLY A 69 10.90 -1.79 9.45
C GLY A 69 10.79 -0.37 8.96
N ALA A 70 11.56 -0.06 7.93
CA ALA A 70 11.51 1.21 7.23
C ALA A 70 10.97 1.01 5.80
N LEU A 71 9.89 1.70 5.47
CA LEU A 71 9.36 1.78 4.11
C LEU A 71 9.99 2.98 3.39
N HIS A 72 10.78 2.70 2.36
CA HIS A 72 11.39 3.68 1.48
C HIS A 72 10.52 3.83 0.22
N VAL A 73 10.01 5.03 -0.04
CA VAL A 73 9.18 5.33 -1.21
C VAL A 73 9.98 6.09 -2.24
N PHE A 74 9.86 5.68 -3.50
CA PHE A 74 10.59 6.24 -4.63
C PHE A 74 9.62 6.78 -5.68
N ASP A 75 9.99 7.88 -6.32
CA ASP A 75 9.23 8.42 -7.44
C ASP A 75 9.49 7.67 -8.76
N ASN A 76 8.88 8.15 -9.84
CA ASN A 76 9.05 7.61 -11.19
C ASN A 76 10.48 7.74 -11.77
N LEU A 77 11.37 8.53 -11.16
CA LEU A 77 12.77 8.67 -11.54
C LEU A 77 13.70 7.82 -10.66
N GLY A 78 13.14 7.05 -9.72
CA GLY A 78 13.91 6.27 -8.75
C GLY A 78 14.54 7.11 -7.64
N LEU A 79 14.13 8.38 -7.49
CA LEU A 79 14.60 9.23 -6.40
C LEU A 79 13.79 8.94 -5.14
N LYS A 80 14.49 8.69 -4.04
CA LYS A 80 13.89 8.46 -2.73
C LYS A 80 13.18 9.73 -2.26
N ARG A 81 11.88 9.64 -1.98
CA ARG A 81 11.04 10.78 -1.56
C ARG A 81 10.63 10.72 -0.09
N LYS A 82 10.41 9.53 0.45
CA LYS A 82 9.87 9.35 1.81
C LYS A 82 10.49 8.13 2.50
N ILE A 83 10.65 8.22 3.82
CA ILE A 83 11.00 7.09 4.69
C ILE A 83 9.98 7.08 5.82
N ILE A 84 9.35 5.93 6.06
CA ILE A 84 8.38 5.74 7.12
C ILE A 84 8.79 4.54 7.96
N HIS A 85 8.87 4.73 9.28
CA HIS A 85 9.09 3.63 10.21
C HIS A 85 7.74 3.02 10.57
N CYS A 86 7.51 1.79 10.15
CA CYS A 86 6.19 1.17 10.22
C CYS A 86 6.19 -0.35 10.39
N VAL A 87 5.01 -0.84 10.77
CA VAL A 87 4.58 -2.24 10.69
C VAL A 87 3.53 -2.31 9.58
N ILE A 88 3.70 -3.23 8.62
CA ILE A 88 2.70 -3.48 7.57
C ILE A 88 1.83 -4.65 8.02
N MET A 89 0.62 -4.36 8.50
CA MET A 89 -0.22 -5.27 9.29
C MET A 89 -0.71 -6.48 8.50
N ASP A 90 -1.00 -6.30 7.22
CA ASP A 90 -1.55 -7.31 6.31
C ASP A 90 -0.49 -7.97 5.42
N LEU A 91 0.80 -7.62 5.58
CA LEU A 91 1.89 -8.17 4.78
C LEU A 91 2.02 -9.70 4.89
N GLY A 92 1.73 -10.25 6.07
CA GLY A 92 1.82 -11.69 6.33
C GLY A 92 0.80 -12.53 5.57
N ARG A 93 -0.20 -11.92 4.93
CA ARG A 93 -1.25 -12.63 4.16
C ARG A 93 -0.83 -12.98 2.73
N TYR A 94 0.26 -12.38 2.26
CA TYR A 94 0.72 -12.50 0.87
C TYR A 94 1.92 -13.44 0.78
N GLU A 95 2.05 -14.14 -0.33
CA GLU A 95 3.20 -15.01 -0.60
C GLU A 95 4.45 -14.20 -0.98
N ALA A 96 5.56 -14.89 -1.24
CA ALA A 96 6.82 -14.23 -1.60
C ALA A 96 6.78 -13.51 -2.95
N ASN A 97 5.96 -13.98 -3.89
CA ASN A 97 5.69 -13.33 -5.18
C ASN A 97 4.18 -13.29 -5.34
N ASP A 98 3.58 -12.14 -5.09
CA ASP A 98 2.13 -12.02 -5.00
C ASP A 98 1.64 -10.73 -5.64
N VAL A 99 0.33 -10.64 -5.85
CA VAL A 99 -0.35 -9.49 -6.43
C VAL A 99 -1.43 -9.02 -5.46
N TRP A 100 -1.31 -7.77 -5.05
CA TRP A 100 -2.36 -7.08 -4.31
C TRP A 100 -3.23 -6.29 -5.29
N HIS A 101 -4.55 -6.43 -5.16
CA HIS A 101 -5.52 -5.69 -5.97
C HIS A 101 -6.17 -4.59 -5.13
N PRO A 102 -6.30 -3.36 -5.67
CA PRO A 102 -6.99 -2.29 -4.97
C PRO A 102 -8.46 -2.62 -4.83
N HIS A 103 -9.01 -2.37 -3.65
CA HIS A 103 -10.46 -2.33 -3.48
C HIS A 103 -10.94 -1.02 -4.10
N GLU A 104 -11.77 -1.08 -5.14
CA GLU A 104 -12.46 0.10 -5.63
C GLU A 104 -13.27 0.69 -4.48
N VAL A 105 -12.97 1.93 -4.10
CA VAL A 105 -13.85 2.70 -3.23
C VAL A 105 -15.11 2.96 -4.04
N VAL A 106 -16.11 2.09 -3.93
CA VAL A 106 -17.44 2.37 -4.46
C VAL A 106 -17.87 3.67 -3.79
N PRO A 107 -18.05 4.78 -4.53
CA PRO A 107 -18.61 5.98 -3.93
C PRO A 107 -19.96 5.55 -3.38
N GLN A 108 -20.17 5.68 -2.07
CA GLN A 108 -21.47 5.41 -1.48
C GLN A 108 -22.47 6.26 -2.25
N ALA A 109 -23.26 5.61 -3.12
CA ALA A 109 -24.36 6.27 -3.78
C ALA A 109 -25.25 6.80 -2.64
N HIS A 110 -25.37 8.12 -2.54
CA HIS A 110 -26.38 8.73 -1.71
C HIS A 110 -27.73 8.20 -2.19
N THR A 111 -28.21 7.11 -1.59
CA THR A 111 -29.60 6.68 -1.71
C THR A 111 -30.41 7.73 -0.99
N SER A 112 -30.76 8.79 -1.73
CA SER A 112 -31.87 9.65 -1.36
C SER A 112 -33.11 8.75 -1.42
N ASN A 113 -33.56 8.30 -0.25
CA ASN A 113 -34.86 7.68 -0.07
C ASN A 113 -35.94 8.69 -0.50
N GLN A 114 -36.27 8.71 -1.78
CA GLN A 114 -37.50 9.31 -2.25
C GLN A 114 -38.61 8.29 -2.02
N TYR A 115 -39.33 8.45 -0.90
CA TYR A 115 -40.62 7.78 -0.71
C TYR A 115 -41.55 8.16 -1.86
N PRO A 116 -42.26 7.21 -2.49
CA PRO A 116 -43.32 7.56 -3.42
C PRO A 116 -44.48 8.18 -2.62
N SER A 117 -44.81 9.43 -2.95
CA SER A 117 -46.05 10.08 -2.61
C SER A 117 -47.22 9.23 -3.14
N ILE A 118 -47.93 8.55 -2.23
CA ILE A 118 -49.19 7.90 -2.58
C ILE A 118 -50.23 9.02 -2.75
N ARG A 119 -50.48 9.38 -4.01
CA ARG A 119 -51.74 10.01 -4.43
C ARG A 119 -52.63 8.92 -5.00
N GLU A 120 -53.84 8.82 -4.44
CA GLU A 120 -55.12 8.39 -5.05
C GLU A 120 -56.04 7.91 -3.91
N LYS A 121 -57.34 8.21 -3.82
CA LYS A 121 -58.25 9.12 -4.51
C LYS A 121 -59.47 9.28 -3.60
#